data_AF-A0AA96XIK3-F1
#
_entry.id   AF-A0AA96XIK3-F1
#
_cell.length_a   1.000
_cell.length_b   1.000
_cell.length_c   1.000
_cell.angle_alpha   90.00
_cell.angle_beta   90.00
_cell.angle_gamma   90.00
#
_symmetry.space_group_name_H-M   'P 1'
#
loop_
_entity.id
_entity.type
_entity.pdbx_description
1 polymer ?
#
loop_
_entity_poly.entity_id
_entity_poly.type
_entity_poly.pdbx_seq_one_letter_code
_entity_poly.pdbx_strand_id
1 'polypeptide(L)'
;MSIRGVLTRFALTYITLIFIVGFTLNYFGVDSNSGVNFGILMGSIFWVCSSFANKNRRYFNKSEKTRVVIVLITINVVIQAIFGAIALSESGHETSGSVLLLSVAIIGAIHAVAIYFFVGFAKKTLIKQGIIES
;
A
#
# COMPACT_ATOMS: atom_id res chain seq x y z
N MET A 1 14.06 14.52 2.07
CA MET A 1 13.82 13.10 2.41
C MET A 1 14.22 12.26 1.21
N SER A 2 15.01 11.21 1.39
CA SER A 2 15.45 10.33 0.29
C SER A 2 14.36 9.34 -0.12
N ILE A 3 14.50 8.73 -1.30
CA ILE A 3 13.63 7.64 -1.77
C ILE A 3 13.68 6.46 -0.81
N ARG A 4 14.86 6.08 -0.32
CA ARG A 4 14.97 5.03 0.72
C ARG A 4 14.13 5.38 1.94
N GLY A 5 14.13 6.64 2.36
CA GLY A 5 13.26 7.12 3.44
C GLY A 5 11.76 6.97 3.13
N VAL A 6 11.32 7.20 1.89
CA VAL A 6 9.92 7.00 1.46
C VAL A 6 9.53 5.55 1.62
N LEU A 7 10.38 4.65 1.12
CA LEU A 7 10.13 3.21 1.12
C LEU A 7 10.09 2.66 2.55
N THR A 8 11.03 3.06 3.40
CA THR A 8 11.03 2.66 4.82
C THR A 8 9.81 3.20 5.54
N ARG A 9 9.44 4.47 5.35
CA ARG A 9 8.23 5.03 5.98
C ARG A 9 6.96 4.34 5.48
N PHE A 10 6.89 4.00 4.20
CA PHE A 10 5.74 3.30 3.66
C PHE A 10 5.61 1.92 4.29
N ALA A 11 6.67 1.11 4.28
CA ALA A 11 6.64 -0.22 4.87
C ALA A 11 6.20 -0.18 6.33
N LEU A 12 6.82 0.72 7.13
CA LEU A 12 6.46 0.87 8.54
C LEU A 12 5.01 1.32 8.73
N THR A 13 4.58 2.36 8.01
CA THR A 13 3.22 2.90 8.15
C THR A 13 2.18 1.87 7.72
N TYR A 14 2.41 1.21 6.57
CA TYR A 14 1.49 0.25 6.00
C TYR A 14 1.33 -0.98 6.91
N ILE A 15 2.44 -1.58 7.35
CA ILE A 15 2.42 -2.71 8.28
C ILE A 15 1.75 -2.32 9.61
N THR A 16 2.14 -1.17 10.16
CA THR A 16 1.57 -0.68 11.43
C THR A 16 0.06 -0.47 11.33
N LEU A 17 -0.42 0.14 10.24
CA LEU A 17 -1.85 0.36 10.05
C LEU A 17 -2.62 -0.95 9.84
N ILE A 18 -2.06 -1.92 9.11
CA ILE A 18 -2.69 -3.25 8.99
C ILE A 18 -2.87 -3.88 10.37
N PHE A 19 -1.84 -3.86 11.22
CA PHE A 19 -1.95 -4.41 12.57
C PHE A 19 -2.96 -3.63 13.44
N ILE A 20 -2.82 -2.31 13.53
CA ILE A 20 -3.70 -1.49 14.38
C ILE A 20 -5.15 -1.63 13.94
N VAL A 21 -5.44 -1.50 12.64
CA VAL A 21 -6.81 -1.60 12.13
C VAL A 21 -7.33 -3.03 12.25
N GLY A 22 -6.51 -4.04 11.95
CA GLY A 22 -6.89 -5.44 12.11
C GLY A 22 -7.28 -5.79 13.54
N PHE A 23 -6.46 -5.42 14.53
CA PHE A 23 -6.78 -5.60 15.94
C PHE A 23 -8.03 -4.82 16.36
N THR A 24 -8.18 -3.59 15.88
CA THR A 24 -9.34 -2.75 16.19
C THR A 24 -10.63 -3.38 15.66
N LEU A 25 -10.64 -3.83 14.40
CA LEU A 25 -11.81 -4.47 13.80
C LEU A 25 -12.16 -5.77 14.53
N ASN A 26 -11.16 -6.60 14.84
CA ASN A 26 -11.36 -7.83 15.60
C ASN A 26 -11.95 -7.55 17.00
N TYR A 27 -11.45 -6.52 17.70
CA TYR A 27 -11.98 -6.11 19.01
C TYR A 27 -13.47 -5.73 18.95
N PHE A 28 -13.91 -5.08 17.87
CA PHE A 28 -15.31 -4.73 17.65
C PHE A 28 -16.14 -5.85 16.99
N GLY A 29 -15.56 -7.03 16.75
CA GLY A 29 -16.25 -8.13 16.08
C GLY A 29 -16.59 -7.83 14.62
N VAL A 30 -15.85 -6.93 13.97
CA VAL A 30 -16.04 -6.58 12.55
C VAL A 30 -15.07 -7.38 11.70
N ASP A 31 -15.60 -8.08 10.71
CA ASP A 31 -14.77 -8.82 9.76
C ASP A 31 -13.94 -7.86 8.89
N SER A 32 -12.66 -8.18 8.76
CA SER A 32 -11.79 -7.47 7.83
C SER A 32 -12.24 -7.75 6.40
N ASN A 33 -12.31 -6.71 5.58
CA ASN A 33 -12.69 -6.81 4.18
C ASN A 33 -11.67 -6.13 3.26
N SER A 34 -11.77 -6.44 1.97
CA SER A 34 -10.87 -5.89 0.94
C SER A 34 -10.88 -4.36 0.88
N GLY A 35 -12.02 -3.72 1.18
CA GLY A 35 -12.15 -2.26 1.21
C GLY A 35 -11.30 -1.60 2.28
N VAL A 36 -11.26 -2.18 3.49
CA VAL A 36 -10.40 -1.69 4.59
C VAL A 36 -8.92 -1.77 4.19
N ASN A 37 -8.49 -2.92 3.69
CA ASN A 37 -7.10 -3.12 3.25
C ASN A 37 -6.71 -2.14 2.14
N PHE A 38 -7.61 -1.91 1.19
CA PHE A 38 -7.43 -0.94 0.12
C PHE A 38 -7.32 0.49 0.68
N GLY A 39 -8.17 0.87 1.62
CA GLY A 39 -8.13 2.17 2.29
C GLY A 39 -6.80 2.42 3.02
N ILE A 40 -6.32 1.42 3.76
CA ILE A 40 -5.01 1.47 4.45
C ILE A 40 -3.88 1.66 3.44
N LEU A 41 -3.90 0.92 2.33
CA LEU A 41 -2.91 1.04 1.26
C LEU A 41 -2.91 2.46 0.67
N MET A 42 -4.08 2.96 0.26
CA MET A 42 -4.20 4.29 -0.35
C MET A 42 -3.81 5.42 0.62
N GLY A 43 -4.26 5.34 1.87
CA GLY A 43 -3.89 6.28 2.92
C GLY A 43 -2.37 6.30 3.16
N SER A 44 -1.74 5.11 3.23
CA SER A 44 -0.29 4.98 3.41
C SER A 44 0.48 5.61 2.24
N ILE A 45 0.06 5.35 0.99
CA ILE A 45 0.67 5.94 -0.22
C ILE A 45 0.56 7.47 -0.18
N PHE A 46 -0.63 7.99 0.07
CA PHE A 46 -0.88 9.42 0.09
C PHE A 46 -0.05 10.11 1.17
N TRP A 47 0.01 9.51 2.36
CA TRP A 47 0.81 10.03 3.47
C TRP A 47 2.29 10.13 3.13
N VAL A 48 2.90 9.06 2.61
CA VAL A 48 4.36 9.08 2.32
C VAL A 48 4.71 9.99 1.15
N CYS A 49 3.84 10.07 0.13
CA CYS A 49 4.02 10.99 -0.99
C CYS A 49 3.94 12.44 -0.51
N SER A 50 2.95 12.76 0.33
CA SER A 50 2.79 14.08 0.94
C SER A 50 3.95 14.43 1.85
N SER A 51 4.43 13.48 2.65
CA SER A 51 5.58 13.68 3.53
C SER A 51 6.87 13.96 2.74
N PHE A 52 7.09 13.25 1.63
CA PHE A 52 8.22 13.54 0.74
C PHE A 52 8.11 14.94 0.13
N ALA A 53 6.93 15.29 -0.39
CA ALA A 53 6.70 16.57 -1.04
C ALA A 53 6.88 17.75 -0.07
N ASN A 54 6.29 17.67 1.12
CA ASN A 54 6.45 18.68 2.17
C ASN A 54 7.92 18.87 2.57
N LYS A 55 8.67 17.77 2.73
CA LYS A 55 10.05 17.83 3.21
C LYS A 55 11.07 18.23 2.13
N ASN A 56 10.77 18.00 0.85
CA ASN A 56 11.68 18.34 -0.25
C ASN A 56 11.21 19.53 -1.09
N ARG A 57 10.00 20.05 -0.85
CA ARG A 57 9.34 21.09 -1.65
C ARG A 57 9.25 20.77 -3.15
N ARG A 58 9.29 19.49 -3.51
CA ARG A 58 9.15 18.98 -4.87
C ARG A 58 8.52 17.59 -4.86
N TYR A 59 7.96 17.20 -6.00
CA TYR A 59 7.55 15.80 -6.20
C TYR A 59 8.69 14.91 -6.71
N PHE A 60 8.41 13.62 -6.83
CA PHE A 60 9.29 12.67 -7.50
C PHE A 60 9.53 13.07 -8.96
N ASN A 61 10.78 12.98 -9.40
CA ASN A 61 11.08 12.98 -10.82
C ASN A 61 10.62 11.63 -11.46
N LYS A 62 10.75 11.51 -12.79
CA LYS A 62 10.26 10.33 -13.52
C LYS A 62 10.90 9.02 -13.02
N SER A 63 12.22 8.98 -12.84
CA SER A 63 12.93 7.76 -12.42
C SER A 63 12.64 7.41 -10.95
N GLU A 64 12.57 8.41 -10.07
CA GLU A 64 12.17 8.26 -8.68
C GLU A 64 10.74 7.71 -8.56
N LYS A 65 9.80 8.26 -9.36
CA LYS A 65 8.40 7.81 -9.36
C LYS A 65 8.30 6.34 -9.75
N THR A 66 8.95 5.94 -10.84
CA THR A 66 8.96 4.55 -11.29
C THR A 66 9.52 3.62 -10.21
N ARG A 67 10.64 4.00 -9.58
CA ARG A 67 11.23 3.22 -8.49
C ARG A 67 10.30 3.11 -7.29
N VAL A 68 9.66 4.21 -6.89
CA VAL A 68 8.69 4.21 -5.79
C VAL A 68 7.53 3.26 -6.12
N VAL A 69 6.89 3.43 -7.28
CA VAL A 69 5.75 2.57 -7.67
C VAL A 69 6.12 1.10 -7.66
N ILE A 70 7.24 0.71 -8.29
CA ILE A 70 7.68 -0.69 -8.33
C ILE A 70 7.84 -1.25 -6.93
N VAL A 71 8.54 -0.54 -6.04
CA VAL A 71 8.79 -1.05 -4.68
C VAL A 71 7.51 -1.10 -3.84
N LEU A 72 6.61 -0.11 -3.97
CA LEU A 72 5.31 -0.13 -3.28
C LEU A 72 4.48 -1.35 -3.71
N ILE A 73 4.47 -1.66 -5.02
CA ILE A 73 3.81 -2.87 -5.56
C ILE A 73 4.44 -4.12 -4.97
N THR A 74 5.77 -4.22 -4.99
CA THR A 74 6.48 -5.39 -4.43
C THR A 74 6.14 -5.59 -2.95
N ILE A 75 6.21 -4.53 -2.14
CA ILE A 75 5.86 -4.60 -0.71
C ILE A 75 4.42 -5.07 -0.52
N ASN A 76 3.47 -4.49 -1.27
CA ASN A 76 2.06 -4.86 -1.21
C ASN A 76 1.85 -6.35 -1.55
N VAL A 77 2.43 -6.84 -2.66
CA VAL A 77 2.30 -8.24 -3.07
C VAL A 77 2.92 -9.20 -2.05
N VAL A 78 4.10 -8.87 -1.52
CA VAL A 78 4.77 -9.69 -0.49
C VAL A 78 3.93 -9.77 0.77
N ILE A 79 3.43 -8.65 1.26
CA ILE A 79 2.56 -8.60 2.45
C ILE A 79 1.29 -9.41 2.21
N GLN A 80 0.65 -9.22 1.05
CA GLN A 80 -0.55 -9.96 0.69
C GLN A 80 -0.32 -11.48 0.62
N ALA A 81 0.81 -11.91 0.07
CA ALA A 81 1.18 -13.32 0.03
C ALA A 81 1.41 -13.90 1.43
N ILE A 82 2.10 -13.16 2.31
CA ILE A 82 2.35 -13.58 3.70
C ILE A 82 1.03 -13.74 4.45
N PHE A 83 0.17 -12.71 4.47
CA PHE A 83 -1.10 -12.78 5.19
C PHE A 83 -2.07 -13.79 4.58
N GLY A 84 -2.07 -13.93 3.25
CA GLY A 84 -2.86 -14.96 2.57
C GLY A 84 -2.40 -16.37 2.92
N ALA A 85 -1.09 -16.60 3.05
CA ALA A 85 -0.56 -17.90 3.48
C ALA A 85 -0.87 -18.23 4.94
N ILE A 86 -0.80 -17.23 5.84
CA ILE A 86 -1.19 -17.40 7.25
C ILE A 86 -2.68 -17.77 7.34
N ALA A 87 -3.55 -16.99 6.70
CA ALA A 87 -4.99 -17.26 6.69
C ALA A 87 -5.31 -18.65 6.11
N LEU A 88 -4.59 -19.06 5.05
CA LEU A 88 -4.73 -20.39 4.48
C LEU A 88 -4.40 -21.49 5.49
N SER A 89 -3.30 -21.33 6.24
CA SER A 89 -2.85 -22.31 7.23
C SER A 89 -3.82 -22.47 8.40
N GLU A 90 -4.56 -21.41 8.75
CA GLU A 90 -5.54 -21.40 9.83
C GLU A 90 -6.93 -21.88 9.37
N SER A 91 -7.22 -21.85 8.07
CA SER A 91 -8.56 -22.10 7.53
C SER A 91 -9.06 -23.54 7.71
N GLY A 92 -8.19 -24.52 7.99
CA GLY A 92 -8.54 -25.94 8.13
C GLY A 92 -9.13 -26.60 6.88
N HIS A 93 -9.30 -25.85 5.79
CA HIS A 93 -9.80 -26.31 4.50
C HIS A 93 -8.63 -26.70 3.59
N GLU A 94 -8.83 -27.70 2.72
CA GLU A 94 -7.90 -28.03 1.62
C GLU A 94 -7.93 -26.96 0.50
N THR A 95 -7.90 -25.69 0.86
CA THR A 95 -7.79 -24.63 -0.13
C THR A 95 -6.42 -24.76 -0.79
N SER A 96 -6.42 -25.06 -2.09
CA SER A 96 -5.18 -25.32 -2.82
C SER A 96 -4.30 -24.07 -2.86
N GLY A 97 -2.98 -24.24 -2.69
CA GLY A 97 -2.01 -23.15 -2.86
C GLY A 97 -2.11 -22.46 -4.24
N SER A 98 -2.66 -23.15 -5.24
CA SER A 98 -2.98 -22.57 -6.56
C SER A 98 -4.03 -21.46 -6.50
N VAL A 99 -5.07 -21.61 -5.66
CA VAL A 99 -6.12 -20.61 -5.44
C VAL A 99 -5.55 -19.38 -4.73
N LEU A 100 -4.66 -19.58 -3.76
CA LEU A 100 -3.94 -18.49 -3.11
C LEU A 100 -3.08 -17.72 -4.12
N LEU A 101 -2.28 -18.41 -4.93
CA LEU A 101 -1.45 -17.78 -5.96
C LEU A 101 -2.28 -16.99 -6.97
N LEU A 102 -3.38 -17.56 -7.45
CA LEU A 102 -4.30 -16.88 -8.37
C LEU A 102 -4.91 -15.63 -7.72
N SER A 103 -5.32 -15.72 -6.46
CA SER A 103 -5.89 -14.60 -5.71
C SER A 103 -4.87 -13.48 -5.50
N VAL A 104 -3.63 -13.83 -5.13
CA VAL A 104 -2.52 -12.88 -4.99
C VAL A 104 -2.20 -12.23 -6.33
N ALA A 105 -2.21 -12.99 -7.43
CA ALA A 105 -1.96 -12.44 -8.76
C ALA A 105 -3.03 -11.43 -9.20
N ILE A 106 -4.31 -11.80 -9.10
CA ILE A 106 -5.43 -10.94 -9.55
C ILE A 106 -5.53 -9.68 -8.68
N ILE A 107 -5.62 -9.85 -7.35
CA ILE A 107 -5.75 -8.71 -6.44
C ILE A 107 -4.45 -7.88 -6.45
N GLY A 108 -3.29 -8.52 -6.56
CA GLY A 108 -2.00 -7.84 -6.71
C GLY A 108 -1.94 -6.97 -7.96
N ALA A 109 -2.49 -7.44 -9.09
CA ALA A 109 -2.58 -6.65 -10.32
C ALA A 109 -3.52 -5.44 -10.14
N ILE A 110 -4.69 -5.63 -9.52
CA ILE A 110 -5.63 -4.54 -9.22
C ILE A 110 -4.97 -3.50 -8.31
N HIS A 111 -4.31 -3.93 -7.25
CA HIS A 111 -3.57 -3.04 -6.35
C HIS A 111 -2.42 -2.35 -7.06
N ALA A 112 -1.71 -3.02 -7.97
CA ALA A 112 -0.62 -2.41 -8.73
C ALA A 112 -1.11 -1.23 -9.59
N VAL A 113 -2.24 -1.42 -10.28
CA VAL A 113 -2.91 -0.36 -11.04
C VAL A 113 -3.30 0.79 -10.10
N ALA A 114 -3.95 0.49 -8.97
CA ALA A 114 -4.34 1.48 -7.99
C ALA A 114 -3.15 2.27 -7.43
N ILE A 115 -2.05 1.60 -7.06
CA ILE A 115 -0.81 2.21 -6.57
C ILE A 115 -0.26 3.20 -7.60
N TYR A 116 -0.14 2.78 -8.86
CA TYR A 116 0.35 3.65 -9.92
C TYR A 116 -0.50 4.92 -10.07
N PHE A 117 -1.83 4.75 -10.10
CA PHE A 117 -2.77 5.86 -10.21
C PHE A 117 -2.70 6.78 -8.99
N PHE A 118 -2.68 6.24 -7.77
CA PHE A 118 -2.67 7.04 -6.54
C PHE A 118 -1.37 7.79 -6.33
N VAL A 119 -0.21 7.24 -6.71
CA VAL A 119 1.06 7.98 -6.71
C VAL A 119 0.98 9.15 -7.71
N GLY A 120 0.29 9.00 -8.84
CA GLY A 120 0.02 10.11 -9.75
C GLY A 120 -0.98 11.13 -9.21
N PHE A 121 -2.06 10.65 -8.60
CA PHE A 121 -3.11 11.46 -8.00
C PHE A 121 -2.61 12.30 -6.83
N ALA A 122 -1.71 11.75 -6.01
CA ALA A 122 -1.04 12.49 -4.94
C ALA A 122 -0.31 13.72 -5.50
N LYS A 123 0.43 13.61 -6.62
CA LYS A 123 1.05 14.78 -7.27
C LYS A 123 0.01 15.87 -7.57
N LYS A 124 -1.09 15.49 -8.25
CA LYS A 124 -2.15 16.44 -8.64
C LYS A 124 -2.77 17.13 -7.43
N THR A 125 -3.02 16.38 -6.35
CA THR A 125 -3.60 16.90 -5.12
C THR A 125 -2.65 17.88 -4.43
N LEU A 126 -1.37 17.55 -4.35
CA LEU A 126 -0.36 18.40 -3.70
C LEU A 126 -0.11 19.71 -4.46
N ILE A 127 -0.21 19.70 -5.80
CA ILE A 127 -0.20 20.93 -6.61
C ILE A 127 -1.42 21.79 -6.28
N LYS A 128 -2.62 21.21 -6.25
CA LYS A 128 -3.86 21.93 -5.91
C LYS A 128 -3.83 22.53 -4.51
N GLN A 129 -3.11 21.91 -3.57
CA GLN A 129 -2.92 22.39 -2.21
C GLN A 129 -1.82 23.45 -2.08
N GLY A 130 -1.10 23.80 -3.16
CA GLY A 130 0.01 24.75 -3.12
C GLY A 130 1.24 24.26 -2.36
N ILE A 131 1.35 22.95 -2.12
CA ILE A 131 2.50 22.37 -1.39
C ILE A 131 3.73 22.28 -2.30
N ILE A 132 3.51 22.06 -3.59
CA ILE A 132 4.53 21.97 -4.64
C ILE A 132 4.06 22.71 -5.89
N GLU A 133 5.01 23.18 -6.69
CA GLU A 133 4.76 23.76 -8.00
C GLU A 133 4.48 22.67 -9.06
N SER A 134 3.85 23.08 -10.17
CA SER A 134 3.36 22.25 -11.28
C SER A 134 4.47 21.45 -11.99
#